data_AF-A0AAP8GFS1-F1
#
_entry.id   AF-A0AAP8GFS1-F1
#
_cell.length_a   1.000
_cell.length_b   1.000
_cell.length_c   1.000
_cell.angle_alpha   90.00
_cell.angle_beta   90.00
_cell.angle_gamma   90.00
#
_symmetry.space_group_name_H-M   'P 1'
#
loop_
_entity.id
_entity.type
_entity.pdbx_description
1 polymer ?
#
loop_
_entity_poly.entity_id
_entity_poly.type
_entity_poly.pdbx_seq_one_letter_code
_entity_poly.pdbx_strand_id
1 'polypeptide(L)'
;IFTMVYASRVKKNPLLSRVHESDRFFREKQADVEQRPFTFGDWLVLIVLTAVMVWVIWGVIVNAWFIPEIASQFFTMGLVIGIIGVVFRLNGMTVNTMASSFTEGARMMIAPALLVGFA
;
A
#
# COMPACT_ATOMS: atom_id res chain seq x y z
N ILE A 1 -13.28 -22.91 -21.97
CA ILE A 1 -12.23 -23.87 -22.42
C ILE A 1 -11.25 -23.21 -23.41
N PHE A 2 -11.71 -22.67 -24.54
CA PHE A 2 -10.85 -21.97 -25.52
C PHE A 2 -10.00 -20.83 -24.93
N THR A 3 -10.56 -20.02 -24.02
CA THR A 3 -9.84 -18.96 -23.30
C THR A 3 -8.71 -19.50 -22.43
N MET A 4 -8.92 -20.62 -21.74
CA MET A 4 -7.92 -21.23 -20.85
C MET A 4 -6.76 -21.87 -21.65
N VAL A 5 -7.08 -22.45 -22.81
CA VAL A 5 -6.08 -22.99 -23.76
C VAL A 5 -5.30 -21.86 -24.41
N TYR A 6 -5.96 -20.78 -24.83
CA TYR A 6 -5.31 -19.59 -25.37
C TYR A 6 -4.39 -18.93 -24.34
N ALA A 7 -4.86 -18.70 -23.10
CA ALA A 7 -4.05 -18.16 -22.01
C ALA A 7 -2.85 -19.07 -21.70
N SER A 8 -3.01 -20.39 -21.71
CA SER A 8 -1.91 -21.34 -21.51
C SER A 8 -0.89 -21.32 -22.65
N ARG A 9 -1.33 -21.09 -23.89
CA ARG A 9 -0.45 -20.94 -25.06
C ARG A 9 0.33 -19.63 -25.01
N VAL A 10 -0.32 -18.52 -24.66
CA VAL A 10 0.31 -17.20 -24.49
C VAL A 10 1.29 -17.19 -23.30
N LYS A 11 0.97 -17.90 -22.20
CA LYS A 11 1.89 -18.07 -21.06
C LYS A 11 3.16 -18.84 -21.43
N LYS A 12 3.07 -19.83 -22.33
CA LYS A 12 4.22 -20.63 -22.80
C LYS A 12 5.02 -19.94 -23.90
N ASN A 13 4.36 -19.18 -24.77
CA ASN A 13 4.98 -18.41 -25.84
C ASN A 13 4.38 -16.99 -25.87
N PRO A 14 5.03 -16.01 -25.21
CA PRO A 14 4.55 -14.64 -25.11
C PRO A 14 4.34 -13.93 -26.45
N LEU A 15 5.03 -14.38 -27.50
CA LEU A 15 4.97 -13.85 -28.88
C LEU A 15 3.64 -14.15 -29.59
N LEU A 16 2.83 -15.09 -29.09
CA LEU A 16 1.50 -15.38 -29.62
C LEU A 16 0.44 -14.36 -29.17
N SER A 17 0.78 -13.47 -28.23
CA SER A 17 -0.11 -12.37 -27.86
C SER A 17 -0.14 -11.33 -28.98
N ARG A 18 -1.33 -11.09 -29.54
CA ARG A 18 -1.55 -10.04 -30.54
C ARG A 18 -1.28 -8.62 -29.99
N VAL A 19 -1.21 -8.51 -28.67
CA VAL A 19 -1.01 -7.28 -27.91
C VAL A 19 0.42 -7.16 -27.39
N HIS A 20 1.35 -8.04 -27.82
CA HIS A 20 2.70 -8.18 -27.26
C HIS A 20 3.47 -6.86 -27.11
N GLU A 21 3.37 -5.96 -28.09
CA GLU A 21 4.05 -4.65 -28.04
C GLU A 21 3.41 -3.70 -27.02
N SER A 22 2.07 -3.62 -26.98
CA SER A 22 1.35 -2.76 -26.03
C SER A 22 1.38 -3.32 -24.61
N ASP A 23 1.46 -4.64 -24.46
CA ASP A 23 1.50 -5.33 -23.16
C ASP A 23 2.92 -5.35 -22.58
N ARG A 24 3.94 -4.99 -23.38
CA ARG A 24 5.34 -4.87 -22.93
C ARG A 24 5.50 -3.88 -21.78
N PHE A 25 4.78 -2.76 -21.82
CA PHE A 25 4.80 -1.74 -20.76
C PHE A 25 4.31 -2.29 -19.42
N PHE A 26 3.23 -3.08 -19.42
CA PHE A 26 2.73 -3.74 -18.21
C PHE A 26 3.64 -4.89 -17.78
N ARG A 27 4.23 -5.62 -18.74
CA ARG A 27 5.13 -6.74 -18.46
C ARG A 27 6.47 -6.31 -17.88
N GLU A 28 7.03 -5.19 -18.32
CA GLU A 28 8.23 -4.59 -17.71
C GLU A 28 7.93 -4.16 -16.27
N LYS A 29 6.83 -3.45 -16.05
CA LYS A 29 6.41 -3.07 -14.68
C LYS A 29 6.11 -4.27 -13.78
N GLN A 30 5.57 -5.36 -14.34
CA GLN A 30 5.20 -6.55 -13.58
C GLN A 30 6.37 -7.53 -13.41
N ALA A 31 7.37 -7.50 -14.30
CA ALA A 31 8.64 -8.18 -14.11
C ALA A 31 9.51 -7.49 -13.06
N ASP A 32 9.36 -6.17 -12.90
CA ASP A 32 10.02 -5.36 -11.86
C ASP A 32 9.34 -5.48 -10.48
N VAL A 33 8.16 -6.12 -10.42
CA VAL A 33 7.62 -6.64 -9.15
C VAL A 33 8.44 -7.88 -8.79
N GLU A 34 9.66 -7.65 -8.28
CA GLU A 34 10.45 -8.69 -7.65
C GLU A 34 9.54 -9.45 -6.68
N GLN A 35 9.47 -10.77 -6.82
CA GLN A 35 8.86 -11.64 -5.83
C GLN A 35 9.71 -11.59 -4.57
N ARG A 36 9.59 -10.51 -3.81
CA ARG A 36 10.34 -10.35 -2.57
C ARG A 36 9.75 -11.31 -1.56
N PRO A 37 10.60 -12.10 -0.87
CA PRO A 37 10.12 -12.92 0.22
C PRO A 37 9.53 -11.99 1.27
N PHE A 38 8.33 -12.32 1.76
CA PHE A 38 7.74 -11.64 2.90
C PHE A 38 8.75 -11.67 4.04
N THR A 39 9.20 -10.50 4.47
CA THR A 39 10.14 -10.38 5.57
C THR A 39 9.38 -10.35 6.89
N PHE A 40 10.10 -10.58 8.00
CA PHE A 40 9.49 -10.50 9.33
C PHE A 40 8.90 -9.11 9.63
N GLY A 41 9.49 -8.03 9.09
CA GLY A 41 8.95 -6.69 9.28
C GLY A 41 7.64 -6.46 8.53
N ASP A 42 7.43 -7.07 7.35
CA ASP A 42 6.15 -7.00 6.64
C ASP A 42 5.03 -7.65 7.47
N TRP A 43 5.33 -8.77 8.13
CA TRP A 43 4.40 -9.44 9.04
C TRP A 43 4.09 -8.57 10.27
N LEU A 44 5.10 -7.89 10.82
CA LEU A 44 4.91 -6.97 11.94
C LEU A 44 4.00 -5.78 11.56
N VAL A 45 4.18 -5.22 10.36
CA VAL A 45 3.31 -4.15 9.85
C VAL A 45 1.86 -4.63 9.72
N LEU A 46 1.64 -5.85 9.23
CA LEU A 46 0.30 -6.45 9.12
C LEU A 46 -0.36 -6.64 10.49
N ILE A 47 0.40 -7.04 11.52
CA ILE A 47 -0.13 -7.13 12.88
C ILE A 47 -0.54 -5.76 13.40
N VAL A 48 0.33 -4.75 13.25
CA VAL A 48 0.03 -3.39 13.72
C VAL A 48 -1.22 -2.86 13.05
N LEU A 49 -1.35 -3.06 11.74
CA LEU A 49 -2.55 -2.67 10.98
C LEU A 49 -3.81 -3.37 11.51
N THR A 50 -3.74 -4.68 11.75
CA THR A 50 -4.87 -5.46 12.29
C THR A 50 -5.23 -5.03 13.71
N ALA A 51 -4.23 -4.80 14.57
CA ALA A 51 -4.42 -4.36 15.95
C ALA A 51 -5.09 -2.99 16.02
N VAL A 52 -4.67 -2.05 15.17
CA VAL A 52 -5.29 -0.71 15.11
C VAL A 52 -6.71 -0.80 14.57
N MET A 53 -6.99 -1.66 13.59
CA MET A 53 -8.36 -1.87 13.13
C MET A 53 -9.30 -2.33 14.26
N VAL A 54 -8.86 -3.28 15.08
CA VAL A 54 -9.61 -3.72 16.27
C VAL A 54 -9.75 -2.58 17.29
N TRP A 55 -8.69 -1.81 17.51
CA TRP A 55 -8.72 -0.66 18.41
C TRP A 55 -9.71 0.40 17.96
N VAL A 56 -9.72 0.78 16.68
CA VAL A 56 -10.67 1.75 16.12
C VAL A 56 -12.10 1.26 16.33
N ILE A 57 -12.41 0.00 16.02
CA ILE A 57 -13.75 -0.58 16.23
C ILE A 57 -14.17 -0.49 17.70
N TRP A 58 -13.28 -0.90 18.61
CA TRP A 58 -13.57 -0.84 20.05
C TRP A 58 -13.74 0.60 20.54
N GLY A 59 -12.90 1.52 20.08
CA GLY A 59 -12.94 2.94 20.43
C GLY A 59 -14.22 3.64 19.98
N VAL A 60 -14.69 3.34 18.77
CA VAL A 60 -15.95 3.85 18.24
C VAL A 60 -17.15 3.29 19.01
N ILE A 61 -17.16 1.99 19.33
CA ILE A 61 -18.30 1.35 20.00
C ILE A 61 -18.42 1.80 21.47
N VAL A 62 -17.31 1.82 22.21
CA VAL A 62 -17.34 2.01 23.67
C VAL A 62 -17.22 3.46 24.06
N ASN A 63 -16.27 4.19 23.45
CA ASN A 63 -15.96 5.57 23.83
C ASN A 63 -16.60 6.62 22.91
N ALA A 64 -17.44 6.19 21.95
CA ALA A 64 -18.10 7.05 20.96
C ALA A 64 -17.12 8.05 20.30
N TRP A 65 -15.89 7.60 20.02
CA TRP A 65 -14.84 8.42 19.43
C TRP A 65 -15.28 9.06 18.12
N PHE A 66 -15.01 10.36 18.01
CA PHE A 66 -15.42 11.15 16.86
C PHE A 66 -14.24 11.23 15.86
N ILE A 67 -14.45 11.96 14.77
CA ILE A 67 -13.49 12.06 13.66
C ILE A 67 -12.07 12.44 14.13
N PRO A 68 -11.87 13.39 15.07
CA PRO A 68 -10.52 13.77 15.52
C PRO A 68 -9.75 12.65 16.22
N GLU A 69 -10.41 11.88 17.08
CA GLU A 69 -9.79 10.78 17.82
C GLU A 69 -9.35 9.69 16.84
N ILE A 70 -10.23 9.31 15.91
CA ILE A 70 -9.91 8.32 14.88
C ILE A 70 -8.72 8.79 14.03
N ALA A 71 -8.71 10.07 13.62
CA ALA A 71 -7.60 10.63 12.85
C ALA A 71 -6.26 10.54 13.61
N SER A 72 -6.26 10.82 14.91
CA SER A 72 -5.06 10.68 15.75
C SER A 72 -4.54 9.24 15.80
N GLN A 73 -5.43 8.24 15.90
CA GLN A 73 -5.04 6.83 15.91
C GLN A 73 -4.43 6.39 14.58
N PHE A 74 -5.03 6.78 13.46
CA PHE A 74 -4.47 6.49 12.13
C PHE A 74 -3.12 7.16 11.92
N PHE A 75 -2.95 8.39 12.42
CA PHE A 75 -1.66 9.08 12.39
C PHE A 75 -0.60 8.35 13.23
N THR A 76 -0.91 7.99 14.48
CA THR A 76 0.00 7.21 15.34
C THR A 76 0.34 5.86 14.71
N MET A 77 -0.63 5.16 14.12
CA MET A 77 -0.39 3.92 13.39
C MET A 77 0.59 4.12 12.24
N GLY A 78 0.36 5.12 11.39
CA GLY A 78 1.25 5.42 10.25
C GLY A 78 2.68 5.73 10.70
N LEU A 79 2.83 6.46 11.81
CA LEU A 79 4.13 6.75 12.41
C LEU A 79 4.83 5.47 12.91
N VAL A 80 4.12 4.63 13.65
CA VAL A 80 4.65 3.36 14.17
C VAL A 80 5.07 2.42 13.04
N ILE A 81 4.23 2.29 12.00
CA ILE A 81 4.54 1.48 10.81
C ILE A 81 5.77 2.03 10.09
N GLY A 82 5.88 3.35 9.93
CA GLY A 82 7.05 3.97 9.30
C GLY A 82 8.34 3.74 10.10
N ILE A 83 8.28 3.85 11.43
CA ILE A 83 9.42 3.55 12.32
C ILE A 83 9.83 2.07 12.17
N ILE A 84 8.87 1.14 12.18
CA ILE A 84 9.13 -0.28 11.95
C ILE A 84 9.78 -0.48 10.57
N GLY A 85 9.28 0.18 9.53
CA GLY A 85 9.85 0.13 8.19
C GLY A 85 11.30 0.59 8.12
N VAL A 86 11.66 1.66 8.84
CA VAL A 86 13.04 2.16 8.91
C VAL A 86 13.94 1.25 9.75
N VAL A 87 13.48 0.79 10.92
CA VAL A 87 14.26 -0.06 11.83
C VAL A 87 14.60 -1.42 11.20
N PHE A 88 13.60 -2.05 10.57
CA PHE A 88 13.79 -3.32 9.87
C PHE A 88 14.34 -3.16 8.45
N ARG A 89 14.63 -1.92 8.02
CA ARG A 89 15.05 -1.55 6.66
C ARG A 89 14.21 -2.26 5.59
N LEU A 90 12.89 -2.28 5.80
CA LEU A 90 11.96 -2.87 4.86
C LEU A 90 12.13 -2.18 3.52
N ASN A 91 12.46 -2.95 2.49
CA ASN A 91 12.66 -2.42 1.15
C ASN A 91 13.76 -1.32 1.06
N GLY A 92 14.77 -1.35 1.93
CA GLY A 92 15.85 -0.34 1.95
C GLY A 92 15.39 1.04 2.43
N MET A 93 14.24 1.11 3.11
CA MET A 93 13.64 2.36 3.58
C MET A 93 14.54 3.06 4.59
N THR A 94 14.78 4.35 4.35
CA THR A 94 15.49 5.25 5.27
C THR A 94 14.52 6.26 5.86
N VAL A 95 14.95 7.00 6.88
CA VAL A 95 14.16 8.12 7.45
C VAL A 95 13.77 9.12 6.36
N ASN A 96 14.64 9.34 5.38
CA ASN A 96 14.35 10.25 4.26
C ASN A 96 13.25 9.67 3.33
N THR A 97 13.28 8.36 3.08
CA THR A 97 12.22 7.67 2.32
C THR A 97 10.88 7.75 3.05
N MET A 98 10.88 7.61 4.39
CA MET A 98 9.67 7.78 5.20
C MET A 98 9.14 9.22 5.14
N ALA A 99 10.00 10.22 5.30
CA ALA A 99 9.62 11.63 5.25
C ALA A 99 9.08 12.06 3.86
N SER A 100 9.73 11.61 2.79
CA SER A 100 9.27 11.86 1.42
C SER A 100 7.92 11.17 1.14
N SER A 101 7.73 9.93 1.58
CA SER A 101 6.45 9.22 1.45
C SER A 101 5.32 9.88 2.24
N PHE A 102 5.61 10.39 3.45
CA PHE A 102 4.64 11.14 4.25
C PHE A 102 4.26 12.45 3.57
N THR A 103 5.24 13.18 3.03
CA THR A 103 5.01 14.43 2.29
C THR A 103 4.16 14.20 1.05
N GLU A 104 4.42 13.13 0.31
CA GLU A 104 3.63 12.74 -0.86
C GLU A 104 2.19 12.38 -0.46
N GLY A 105 2.02 11.62 0.64
CA GLY A 105 0.72 11.34 1.24
C GLY A 105 -0.06 12.61 1.57
N ALA A 106 0.58 13.55 2.25
CA ALA A 106 -0.01 14.84 2.59
C ALA A 106 -0.41 15.63 1.33
N ARG A 107 0.45 15.64 0.30
CA ARG A 107 0.19 16.33 -0.98
C ARG A 107 -1.08 15.83 -1.66
N MET A 108 -1.30 14.52 -1.66
CA MET A 108 -2.53 13.94 -2.22
C MET A 108 -3.79 14.40 -1.50
N MET A 109 -3.68 14.74 -0.21
CA MET A 109 -4.82 15.21 0.61
C MET A 109 -5.07 16.72 0.51
N ILE A 110 -4.14 17.50 -0.04
CA ILE A 110 -4.31 18.97 -0.17
C ILE A 110 -5.51 19.31 -1.06
N ALA A 111 -5.63 18.68 -2.22
CA ALA A 111 -6.74 18.95 -3.15
C ALA A 111 -8.13 18.70 -2.53
N PRO A 112 -8.42 17.52 -1.94
CA PRO A 112 -9.70 17.30 -1.28
C PRO A 112 -9.90 18.19 -0.04
N ALA A 113 -8.86 18.47 0.74
CA ALA A 113 -8.97 19.37 1.90
C ALA A 113 -9.36 20.80 1.49
N LEU A 114 -8.79 21.33 0.40
CA LEU A 114 -9.16 22.64 -0.14
C LEU A 114 -10.59 22.63 -0.69
N LEU A 115 -10.98 21.58 -1.44
CA LEU A 115 -12.35 21.46 -1.96
C LEU A 115 -13.40 21.46 -0.84
N VAL A 116 -13.16 20.73 0.25
CA VAL A 116 -14.06 20.70 1.41
C VAL A 116 -14.01 22.01 2.20
N GLY A 117 -12.84 22.65 2.33
CA GLY A 117 -12.70 23.90 3.06
C GLY A 117 -13.32 25.12 2.38
N PHE A 118 -13.46 25.09 1.05
CA PHE A 118 -14.13 26.14 0.27
C PHE A 118 -15.62 25.81 -0.05
N ALA A 119 -16.09 24.60 0.26
CA ALA A 119 -17.49 24.19 0.09
C ALA A 119 -18.36 24.61 1.28
#